data_AF-A0A527G7C3-F1
#
_entry.id   AF-A0A527G7C3-F1
#
_cell.length_a   1.000
_cell.length_b   1.000
_cell.length_c   1.000
_cell.angle_alpha   90.00
_cell.angle_beta   90.00
_cell.angle_gamma   90.00
#
_symmetry.space_group_name_H-M   'P 1'
#
loop_
_entity.id
_entity.type
_entity.pdbx_description
1 polymer ?
#
loop_
_entity_poly.entity_id
_entity_poly.type
_entity_poly.pdbx_seq_one_letter_code
_entity_poly.pdbx_strand_id
1 'polypeptide(L)'
;TGERGDIIKTMHRELTGKGLARSAADWVIHDRAGEPVQSLVGRVVARGLADEINDRHYMIVDAVDGKSHWIDIGRGEAMETMPNGCIVRVAPRNTEPRQVDRTIAEIAAAHGGRYDVDMHLKHDPSATESFARTHVRRLEAIRRATGGVEREPN
;
A
#
# COMPACT_ATOMS: atom_id res chain seq x y z
N THR A 1 -12.60 6.27 -24.46
CA THR A 1 -11.44 5.88 -23.62
C THR A 1 -10.42 7.01 -23.64
N GLY A 2 -10.54 7.98 -22.72
CA GLY A 2 -9.67 9.17 -22.65
C GLY A 2 -8.51 9.05 -21.64
N GLU A 3 -8.75 8.32 -20.55
CA GLU A 3 -7.84 8.22 -19.39
C GLU A 3 -6.43 7.75 -19.75
N ARG A 4 -6.29 6.65 -20.48
CA ARG A 4 -4.96 6.17 -20.91
C ARG A 4 -4.23 7.19 -21.78
N GLY A 5 -4.95 7.94 -22.61
CA GLY A 5 -4.39 9.02 -23.40
C GLY A 5 -3.85 10.15 -22.53
N ASP A 6 -4.55 10.48 -21.44
CA ASP A 6 -4.13 11.52 -20.51
C ASP A 6 -2.93 11.08 -19.63
N ILE A 7 -2.85 9.79 -19.30
CA ILE A 7 -1.65 9.19 -18.67
C ILE A 7 -0.45 9.33 -19.61
N ILE A 8 -0.59 8.97 -20.89
CA ILE A 8 0.49 9.07 -21.90
C ILE A 8 0.95 10.52 -22.06
N LYS A 9 0.03 11.48 -22.13
CA LYS A 9 0.38 12.93 -22.17
C LYS A 9 1.15 13.37 -20.93
N THR A 10 0.72 12.89 -19.76
CA THR A 10 1.40 13.17 -18.49
C THR A 10 2.80 12.59 -18.46
N MET A 11 2.97 11.32 -18.84
CA MET A 11 4.28 10.67 -18.97
C MET A 11 5.20 11.46 -19.90
N HIS A 12 4.70 11.86 -21.07
CA HIS A 12 5.48 12.65 -22.02
C HIS A 12 5.95 13.97 -21.41
N ARG A 13 5.04 14.72 -20.76
CA ARG A 13 5.34 16.01 -20.13
C ARG A 13 6.39 15.88 -19.04
N GLU A 14 6.20 14.97 -18.10
CA GLU A 14 7.08 14.82 -16.92
C GLU A 14 8.46 14.26 -17.30
N LEU A 15 8.53 13.27 -18.21
CA LEU A 15 9.80 12.69 -18.63
C LEU A 15 10.62 13.66 -19.48
N THR A 16 9.99 14.32 -20.45
CA THR A 16 10.65 15.33 -21.31
C THR A 16 11.14 16.51 -20.47
N GLY A 17 10.32 17.00 -19.54
CA GLY A 17 10.69 18.08 -18.63
C GLY A 17 11.91 17.80 -17.75
N LYS A 18 12.25 16.51 -17.55
CA LYS A 18 13.43 16.07 -16.79
C LYS A 18 14.58 15.56 -17.67
N GLY A 19 14.50 15.73 -18.99
CA GLY A 19 15.51 15.26 -19.93
C GLY A 19 15.62 13.73 -20.02
N LEU A 20 14.61 13.00 -19.54
CA LEU A 20 14.55 11.54 -19.60
C LEU A 20 13.92 11.11 -20.93
N ALA A 21 14.73 11.11 -21.99
CA ALA A 21 14.32 10.69 -23.32
C ALA A 21 14.27 9.16 -23.43
N ARG A 22 13.27 8.53 -22.79
CA ARG A 22 12.91 7.12 -23.05
C ARG A 22 11.97 7.04 -24.24
N SER A 23 12.10 5.98 -25.05
CA SER A 23 11.10 5.69 -26.08
C SER A 23 9.75 5.46 -25.42
N ALA A 24 8.66 5.85 -26.07
CA ALA A 24 7.31 5.51 -25.61
C ALA A 24 7.08 3.99 -25.54
N ALA A 25 7.86 3.20 -26.29
CA ALA A 25 7.87 1.74 -26.19
C ALA A 25 8.39 1.21 -24.83
N ASP A 26 9.13 2.03 -24.08
CA ASP A 26 9.68 1.68 -22.76
C ASP A 26 8.78 2.15 -21.61
N TRP A 27 7.58 2.67 -21.91
CA TRP A 27 6.63 3.09 -20.89
C TRP A 27 5.73 1.93 -20.47
N VAL A 28 5.54 1.81 -19.16
CA VAL A 28 4.63 0.81 -18.57
C VAL A 28 3.63 1.54 -17.70
N ILE A 29 2.35 1.25 -17.90
CA ILE A 29 1.25 1.85 -17.14
C ILE A 29 0.65 0.76 -16.26
N HIS A 30 0.76 0.98 -14.96
CA HIS A 30 0.14 0.16 -13.92
C HIS A 30 -1.05 0.93 -13.36
N ASP A 31 -2.14 0.89 -14.12
CA ASP A 31 -3.43 1.46 -13.72
C ASP A 31 -4.25 0.46 -12.89
N ARG A 32 -5.40 0.91 -12.38
CA ARG A 32 -6.28 0.10 -11.52
C ARG A 32 -6.84 -1.16 -12.21
N ALA A 33 -7.05 -1.12 -13.53
CA ALA A 33 -7.68 -2.21 -14.26
C ALA A 33 -6.65 -3.26 -14.72
N GLY A 34 -5.36 -2.92 -14.67
CA GLY A 34 -4.26 -3.79 -15.06
C GLY A 34 -3.72 -4.67 -13.94
N GLU A 35 -2.68 -5.41 -14.32
CA GLU A 35 -1.90 -6.23 -13.39
C GLU A 35 -1.17 -5.35 -12.35
N PRO A 36 -1.06 -5.82 -11.09
CA PRO A 36 -0.27 -5.12 -10.09
C PRO A 36 1.19 -4.97 -10.52
N VAL A 37 1.79 -3.85 -10.10
CA VAL A 37 3.24 -3.62 -10.24
C VAL A 37 4.02 -4.78 -9.62
N GLN A 38 4.75 -5.56 -10.42
CA GLN A 38 5.81 -6.42 -9.89
C GLN A 38 6.86 -5.57 -9.18
N SER A 39 7.51 -6.11 -8.14
CA SER A 39 8.43 -5.29 -7.35
C SER A 39 9.51 -4.68 -8.23
N LEU A 40 9.63 -3.35 -8.19
CA LEU A 40 10.62 -2.59 -8.96
C LEU A 40 11.34 -1.60 -8.07
N VAL A 41 12.56 -1.26 -8.46
CA VAL A 41 13.37 -0.22 -7.83
C VAL A 41 13.69 0.83 -8.87
N GLY A 42 13.59 2.10 -8.48
CA GLY A 42 13.87 3.19 -9.39
C GLY A 42 13.85 4.54 -8.74
N ARG A 43 14.10 5.55 -9.56
CA ARG A 43 14.10 6.96 -9.16
C ARG A 43 12.74 7.58 -9.42
N VAL A 44 12.21 8.29 -8.44
CA VAL A 44 10.97 9.06 -8.59
C VAL A 44 11.19 10.21 -9.56
N VAL A 45 10.49 10.15 -10.70
CA VAL A 45 10.43 11.20 -11.70
C VAL A 45 9.38 12.21 -11.29
N ALA A 46 8.16 11.79 -10.97
CA ALA A 46 7.09 12.71 -10.59
C ALA A 46 6.06 12.03 -9.69
N ARG A 47 5.30 12.85 -8.97
CA ARG A 47 4.09 12.45 -8.25
C ARG A 47 3.04 13.53 -8.48
N GLY A 48 1.79 13.13 -8.65
CA GLY A 48 0.69 14.07 -8.85
C GLY A 48 -0.67 13.43 -8.63
N LEU A 49 -1.73 14.20 -8.85
CA LEU A 49 -3.11 13.72 -8.81
C LEU A 49 -3.46 13.01 -10.12
N ALA A 50 -3.98 11.80 -9.99
CA ALA A 50 -4.58 11.04 -11.09
C ALA A 50 -6.08 11.34 -11.21
N ASP A 51 -6.73 11.62 -10.07
CA ASP A 51 -8.15 11.97 -9.99
C ASP A 51 -8.36 12.85 -8.74
N GLU A 52 -8.71 14.11 -8.96
CA GLU A 52 -8.92 15.09 -7.89
C GLU A 52 -10.17 14.77 -7.06
N ILE A 53 -11.22 14.22 -7.67
CA ILE A 53 -12.50 13.94 -7.00
C ILE A 53 -12.31 12.83 -5.97
N ASN A 54 -11.49 11.82 -6.31
CA ASN A 54 -11.25 10.66 -5.46
C ASN A 54 -9.94 10.73 -4.66
N ASP A 55 -9.25 11.89 -4.66
CA ASP A 55 -7.93 12.13 -4.05
C ASP A 55 -6.88 11.07 -4.43
N ARG A 56 -6.93 10.61 -5.69
CA ARG A 56 -6.05 9.55 -6.15
C ARG A 56 -4.78 10.14 -6.69
N HIS A 57 -3.68 9.48 -6.37
CA HIS A 57 -2.36 9.91 -6.75
C HIS A 57 -1.70 8.89 -7.70
N TYR A 58 -0.82 9.40 -8.54
CA TYR A 58 0.10 8.59 -9.33
C TYR A 58 1.55 8.89 -8.97
N MET A 59 2.43 7.97 -9.34
CA MET A 59 3.88 8.14 -9.31
C MET A 59 4.49 7.69 -10.64
N ILE A 60 5.47 8.44 -11.13
CA ILE A 60 6.31 8.04 -12.27
C ILE A 60 7.68 7.64 -11.74
N VAL A 61 8.13 6.44 -12.08
CA VAL A 61 9.43 5.89 -11.68
C VAL A 61 10.26 5.53 -12.90
N ASP A 62 11.47 6.09 -13.00
CA ASP A 62 12.52 5.65 -13.94
C ASP A 62 13.26 4.49 -13.27
N ALA A 63 12.94 3.27 -13.70
CA ALA A 63 13.34 2.04 -13.04
C ALA A 63 14.66 1.49 -13.57
N VAL A 64 15.31 0.67 -12.74
CA VAL A 64 16.59 0.04 -13.07
C VAL A 64 16.49 -1.00 -14.19
N ASP A 65 15.27 -1.42 -14.56
CA ASP A 65 14.99 -2.29 -15.71
C ASP A 65 15.03 -1.54 -17.06
N GLY A 66 15.29 -0.22 -17.03
CA GLY A 66 15.37 0.64 -18.20
C GLY A 66 14.03 1.22 -18.66
N LYS A 67 12.93 0.95 -17.94
CA LYS A 67 11.58 1.40 -18.26
C LYS A 67 11.11 2.55 -17.38
N SER A 68 10.17 3.33 -17.90
CA SER A 68 9.47 4.36 -17.12
C SER A 68 8.09 3.86 -16.75
N HIS A 69 7.82 3.76 -15.45
CA HIS A 69 6.57 3.22 -14.93
C HIS A 69 5.67 4.34 -14.44
N TRP A 70 4.48 4.45 -15.00
CA TRP A 70 3.37 5.17 -14.37
C TRP A 70 2.64 4.21 -13.44
N ILE A 71 2.48 4.60 -12.18
CA ILE A 71 1.95 3.74 -11.14
C ILE A 71 0.84 4.48 -10.41
N ASP A 72 -0.34 3.89 -10.41
CA ASP A 72 -1.41 4.31 -9.51
C ASP A 72 -1.07 3.91 -8.07
N ILE A 73 -0.95 4.90 -7.19
CA ILE A 73 -0.59 4.67 -5.77
C ILE A 73 -1.79 4.77 -4.84
N GLY A 74 -3.00 4.92 -5.39
CA GLY A 74 -4.25 5.02 -4.62
C GLY A 74 -4.43 6.38 -3.94
N ARG A 75 -5.17 6.41 -2.83
CA ARG A 75 -5.48 7.63 -2.09
C ARG A 75 -4.26 8.21 -1.37
N GLY A 76 -4.17 9.54 -1.31
CA GLY A 76 -2.99 10.29 -0.87
C GLY A 76 -2.54 10.08 0.57
N GLU A 77 -3.40 9.49 1.41
CA GLU A 77 -3.20 9.35 2.86
C GLU A 77 -2.02 8.45 3.28
N ALA A 78 -1.42 7.69 2.36
CA ALA A 78 -0.49 6.62 2.71
C ALA A 78 1.01 6.95 2.67
N MET A 79 1.46 8.09 2.11
CA MET A 79 2.90 8.37 2.00
C MET A 79 3.24 9.85 2.15
N GLU A 80 4.17 10.13 3.07
CA GLU A 80 4.89 11.41 3.21
C GLU A 80 5.34 11.94 1.84
N THR A 81 5.44 13.27 1.72
CA THR A 81 5.86 13.94 0.48
C THR A 81 7.27 13.51 0.12
N MET A 82 7.40 12.49 -0.73
CA MET A 82 8.69 12.02 -1.21
C MET A 82 9.30 13.07 -2.16
N PRO A 83 10.53 13.54 -1.90
CA PRO A 83 11.17 14.49 -2.79
C PRO A 83 11.43 13.86 -4.15
N ASN A 84 11.25 14.64 -5.22
CA ASN A 84 11.63 14.23 -6.57
C ASN A 84 13.09 13.78 -6.60
N GLY A 85 13.37 12.68 -7.31
CA GLY A 85 14.71 12.12 -7.42
C GLY A 85 15.10 11.14 -6.32
N CYS A 86 14.26 10.90 -5.31
CA CYS A 86 14.52 9.83 -4.34
C CYS A 86 14.45 8.45 -5.00
N ILE A 87 15.15 7.47 -4.41
CA ILE A 87 15.07 6.07 -4.81
C ILE A 87 13.98 5.40 -4.01
N VAL A 88 13.10 4.69 -4.71
CA VAL A 88 11.99 3.96 -4.13
C VAL A 88 12.04 2.50 -4.56
N ARG A 89 11.54 1.64 -3.67
CA ARG A 89 11.09 0.30 -4.04
C ARG A 89 9.58 0.32 -4.07
N VAL A 90 8.99 0.03 -5.23
CA VAL A 90 7.57 -0.24 -5.35
C VAL A 90 7.36 -1.75 -5.28
N ALA A 91 6.32 -2.17 -4.58
CA ALA A 91 5.92 -3.56 -4.47
C ALA A 91 4.40 -3.63 -4.42
N PRO A 92 3.79 -4.77 -4.83
CA PRO A 92 2.38 -5.01 -4.61
C PRO A 92 2.04 -4.80 -3.14
N ARG A 93 0.85 -4.23 -2.87
CA ARG A 93 0.32 -4.26 -1.51
C ARG A 93 0.15 -5.71 -1.09
N ASN A 94 0.75 -6.09 0.04
CA ASN A 94 0.47 -7.40 0.63
C ASN A 94 -0.97 -7.37 1.17
N THR A 95 -1.86 -8.06 0.48
CA THR A 95 -3.27 -8.22 0.88
C THR A 95 -3.49 -9.43 1.78
N GLU A 96 -2.47 -10.26 1.97
CA GLU A 96 -2.58 -11.39 2.88
C GLU A 96 -2.61 -10.91 4.34
N PRO A 97 -3.44 -11.54 5.19
CA PRO A 97 -3.41 -11.30 6.62
C PRO A 97 -2.00 -11.49 7.17
N ARG A 98 -1.52 -10.53 7.98
CA ARG A 98 -0.21 -10.68 8.65
C ARG A 98 -0.29 -11.85 9.63
N GLN A 99 0.86 -12.43 9.99
CA GLN A 99 0.88 -13.50 10.99
C GLN A 99 0.16 -13.10 12.30
N VAL A 100 0.34 -11.86 12.74
CA VAL A 100 -0.39 -11.30 13.90
C VAL A 100 -1.91 -11.34 13.69
N ASP A 101 -2.39 -10.99 12.50
CA ASP A 101 -3.84 -11.02 12.20
C ASP A 101 -4.37 -12.47 12.20
N ARG A 102 -3.55 -13.43 11.74
CA ARG A 102 -3.88 -14.85 11.78
C ARG A 102 -3.96 -15.38 13.21
N THR A 103 -2.98 -15.07 14.06
CA THR A 103 -2.98 -15.47 15.48
C THR A 103 -4.18 -14.88 16.22
N ILE A 104 -4.52 -13.60 15.97
CA ILE A 104 -5.73 -12.98 16.53
C ILE A 104 -6.98 -13.73 16.10
N ALA A 105 -7.12 -14.01 14.79
CA ALA A 105 -8.28 -14.69 14.25
C ALA A 105 -8.43 -16.13 14.78
N GLU A 106 -7.31 -16.85 14.94
CA GLU A 106 -7.25 -18.19 15.50
C GLU A 106 -7.74 -18.22 16.96
N ILE A 107 -7.18 -17.35 17.81
CA ILE A 107 -7.60 -17.22 19.21
C ILE A 107 -9.07 -16.80 19.26
N ALA A 108 -9.48 -15.80 18.47
CA ALA A 108 -10.86 -15.35 18.43
C ALA A 108 -11.82 -16.47 18.01
N ALA A 109 -11.48 -17.28 17.00
CA ALA A 109 -12.28 -18.41 16.56
C ALA A 109 -12.47 -19.46 17.68
N ALA A 110 -11.44 -19.70 18.49
CA ALA A 110 -11.53 -20.59 19.66
C ALA A 110 -12.40 -20.01 20.80
N HIS A 111 -12.65 -18.70 20.81
CA HIS A 111 -13.35 -17.98 21.87
C HIS A 111 -14.57 -17.19 21.38
N GLY A 112 -15.34 -17.77 20.46
CA GLY A 112 -16.64 -17.22 20.03
C GLY A 112 -16.53 -15.89 19.28
N GLY A 113 -15.42 -15.67 18.57
CA GLY A 113 -15.13 -14.44 17.83
C GLY A 113 -14.52 -13.32 18.66
N ARG A 114 -14.16 -13.58 19.92
CA ARG A 114 -13.63 -12.56 20.85
C ARG A 114 -12.15 -12.73 21.11
N TYR A 115 -11.45 -11.62 21.21
CA TYR A 115 -10.04 -11.59 21.56
C TYR A 115 -9.83 -10.70 22.79
N ASP A 116 -9.18 -11.25 23.81
CA ASP A 116 -8.59 -10.51 24.92
C ASP A 116 -7.22 -11.08 25.30
N VAL A 117 -6.51 -10.37 26.18
CA VAL A 117 -5.15 -10.76 26.60
C VAL A 117 -5.15 -12.07 27.39
N ASP A 118 -6.18 -12.30 28.22
CA ASP A 118 -6.26 -13.50 29.06
C ASP A 118 -6.54 -14.75 28.21
N MET A 119 -7.39 -14.62 27.18
CA MET A 119 -7.62 -15.67 26.17
C MET A 119 -6.33 -16.01 25.42
N HIS A 120 -5.54 -14.99 25.05
CA HIS A 120 -4.25 -15.23 24.41
C HIS A 120 -3.31 -16.02 25.31
N LEU A 121 -3.14 -15.61 26.58
CA LEU A 121 -2.23 -16.28 27.52
C LEU A 121 -2.71 -17.69 27.90
N LYS A 122 -4.02 -17.94 27.89
CA LYS A 122 -4.57 -19.30 28.04
C LYS A 122 -4.29 -20.18 26.82
N HIS A 123 -4.34 -19.59 25.63
CA HIS A 123 -4.09 -20.29 24.37
C HIS A 123 -2.60 -20.61 24.17
N ASP A 124 -1.72 -19.62 24.43
CA ASP A 124 -0.27 -19.77 24.41
C ASP A 124 0.35 -19.32 25.74
N PRO A 125 0.58 -20.26 26.69
CA PRO A 125 1.20 -19.96 27.97
C PRO A 125 2.66 -19.52 27.88
N SER A 126 3.32 -19.68 26.73
CA SER A 126 4.69 -19.21 26.50
C SER A 126 4.75 -17.73 26.09
N ALA A 127 3.61 -17.17 25.67
CA ALA A 127 3.50 -15.77 25.29
C ALA A 127 3.63 -14.86 26.52
N THR A 128 4.20 -13.67 26.29
CA THR A 128 4.22 -12.61 27.30
C THR A 128 2.99 -11.73 27.19
N GLU A 129 2.57 -11.16 28.32
CA GLU A 129 1.44 -10.21 28.34
C GLU A 129 1.68 -8.99 27.42
N SER A 130 2.92 -8.50 27.35
CA SER A 130 3.30 -7.39 26.47
C SER A 130 3.15 -7.74 24.98
N PHE A 131 3.46 -8.99 24.61
CA PHE A 131 3.24 -9.51 23.26
C PHE A 131 1.73 -9.58 22.95
N ALA A 132 0.93 -10.16 23.84
CA ALA A 132 -0.53 -10.24 23.69
C ALA A 132 -1.19 -8.84 23.61
N ARG A 133 -0.70 -7.85 24.37
CA ARG A 133 -1.16 -6.44 24.29
C ARG A 133 -0.84 -5.78 22.95
N THR A 134 0.20 -6.22 22.24
CA THR A 134 0.51 -5.71 20.89
C THR A 134 -0.61 -6.05 19.91
N HIS A 135 -1.29 -7.19 20.09
CA HIS A 135 -2.41 -7.59 19.25
C HIS A 135 -3.66 -6.73 19.49
N VAL A 136 -3.88 -6.28 20.73
CA VAL A 136 -4.94 -5.29 21.03
C VAL A 136 -4.70 -3.98 20.28
N ARG A 137 -3.45 -3.49 20.24
CA ARG A 137 -3.09 -2.29 19.45
C ARG A 137 -3.33 -2.51 17.96
N ARG A 138 -3.06 -3.72 17.44
CA ARG A 138 -3.35 -4.10 16.05
C ARG A 138 -4.85 -4.08 15.76
N LEU A 139 -5.68 -4.66 16.64
CA LEU A 139 -7.15 -4.61 16.53
C LEU A 139 -7.69 -3.19 16.56
N GLU A 140 -7.16 -2.32 17.42
CA GLU A 140 -7.52 -0.90 17.46
C GLU A 140 -7.14 -0.15 16.17
N ALA A 141 -5.99 -0.47 15.58
CA ALA A 141 -5.60 0.09 14.29
C ALA A 141 -6.54 -0.37 13.17
N ILE A 142 -6.94 -1.65 13.16
CA ILE A 142 -7.91 -2.19 12.20
C ILE A 142 -9.27 -1.51 12.40
N ARG A 143 -9.77 -1.43 13.64
CA ARG A 143 -11.03 -0.76 13.97
C ARG A 143 -11.09 0.66 13.41
N ARG A 144 -10.03 1.46 13.62
CA ARG A 144 -9.96 2.84 13.11
C ARG A 144 -9.91 2.92 11.59
N ALA A 145 -9.26 1.97 10.93
CA ALA A 145 -9.06 2.00 9.48
C ALA A 145 -10.25 1.42 8.70
N THR A 146 -10.93 0.41 9.22
CA THR A 146 -11.93 -0.37 8.46
C THR A 146 -13.29 -0.48 9.13
N GLY A 147 -13.40 -0.22 10.44
CA GLY A 147 -14.62 -0.48 11.22
C GLY A 147 -14.97 -1.97 11.40
N GLY A 148 -14.14 -2.90 10.91
CA GLY A 148 -14.41 -4.35 10.93
C GLY A 148 -14.14 -5.06 12.26
N VAL A 149 -13.90 -4.30 13.34
CA VAL A 149 -13.66 -4.81 14.69
C VAL A 149 -14.50 -4.00 15.65
N GLU A 150 -15.31 -4.68 16.47
CA GLU A 150 -16.06 -4.05 17.53
C GLU A 150 -15.29 -4.13 18.86
N ARG A 151 -15.42 -3.08 19.67
CA ARG A 151 -14.87 -3.06 21.03
C ARG A 151 -16.04 -3.09 22.00
N GLU A 152 -16.17 -4.19 22.71
CA GLU A 152 -17.07 -4.27 23.85
C GLU A 152 -16.44 -3.57 25.07
N PRO A 153 -17.22 -2.83 25.87
CA PRO A 153 -16.76 -2.35 27.17
C PRO A 153 -16.49 -3.54 28.09
N ASN A 154 -15.42 -3.43 28.90
CA ASN A 154 -15.12 -4.41 29.95
C ASN A 154 -16.17 -4.40 31.06
#